data_AF-A0A452IIB6-F1
#
_entry.id   AF-A0A452IIB6-F1
#
_cell.length_a   1.000
_cell.length_b   1.000
_cell.length_c   1.000
_cell.angle_alpha   90.00
_cell.angle_beta   90.00
_cell.angle_gamma   90.00
#
_symmetry.space_group_name_H-M   'P 1'
#
loop_
_entity.id
_entity.type
_entity.pdbx_description
1 polymer ?
#
loop_
_entity_poly.entity_id
_entity_poly.type
_entity_poly.pdbx_seq_one_letter_code
_entity_poly.pdbx_strand_id
1 'polypeptide(L)'
;MGGEAIVNSGLSLFAIPGEGEPWEIPSFYSVSDSEIKRVSEMLYSADVNKATSHEIVLNLQHKISSDQTGEGQDYASQKLFSYVDEDALFSKPTFARLLALLNNYERMTGKEEVVITSKSQEVDAFLDEIFQTQVMEKLTQFFLSEGKVLTVQACTAG
;
A
#
# COMPACT_ATOMS: atom_id res chain seq x y z
N MET A 1 57.42 3.20 13.13
CA MET A 1 56.47 4.31 13.37
C MET A 1 55.50 4.27 12.21
N GLY A 2 54.32 3.66 12.28
CA GLY A 2 53.38 3.57 13.39
C GLY A 2 52.14 4.35 12.94
N GLY A 3 51.04 3.63 12.69
CA GLY A 3 49.77 4.21 12.22
C GLY A 3 48.89 3.14 11.58
N GLU A 4 48.32 2.28 12.42
CA GLU A 4 47.32 1.27 12.06
C GLU A 4 46.09 1.92 11.42
N ALA A 5 45.66 1.39 10.27
CA ALA A 5 44.31 1.63 9.77
C ALA A 5 43.38 0.65 10.51
N ILE A 6 42.53 1.20 11.37
CA ILE A 6 41.50 0.44 12.07
C ILE A 6 40.50 -0.06 11.02
N VAL A 7 40.52 -1.37 10.79
CA VAL A 7 39.45 -2.12 10.12
C VAL A 7 38.19 -1.97 10.97
N ASN A 8 37.27 -1.11 10.55
CA ASN A 8 35.91 -1.14 11.09
C ASN A 8 35.07 -2.09 10.25
N SER A 9 35.04 -3.34 10.70
CA SER A 9 34.18 -4.40 10.20
C SER A 9 32.73 -4.09 10.54
N GLY A 10 31.87 -3.84 9.55
CA GLY A 10 30.45 -3.66 9.83
C GLY A 10 29.61 -3.23 8.64
N LEU A 11 29.11 -4.24 7.90
CA LEU A 11 27.98 -4.19 6.96
C LEU A 11 28.17 -3.36 5.68
N SER A 12 28.64 -4.06 4.64
CA SER A 12 28.49 -3.67 3.23
C SER A 12 27.00 -3.51 2.89
N LEU A 13 26.51 -2.28 2.90
CA LEU A 13 25.15 -1.92 2.54
C LEU A 13 25.04 -1.86 1.00
N PHE A 14 24.60 -2.98 0.41
CA PHE A 14 24.10 -3.19 -0.95
C PHE A 14 24.89 -2.58 -2.13
N ALA A 15 25.56 -3.45 -2.90
CA ALA A 15 25.80 -3.16 -4.31
C ALA A 15 24.45 -3.22 -5.04
N ILE A 16 24.04 -2.12 -5.68
CA ILE A 16 22.89 -2.14 -6.60
C ILE A 16 23.27 -3.09 -7.75
N PRO A 17 22.52 -4.19 -7.99
CA PRO A 17 22.81 -5.06 -9.12
C PRO A 17 22.71 -4.26 -10.42
N GLY A 18 23.65 -4.49 -11.33
CA GLY A 18 23.62 -3.87 -12.66
C GLY A 18 22.36 -4.27 -13.44
N GLU A 19 21.97 -3.46 -14.41
CA GLU A 19 20.81 -3.75 -15.26
C GLU A 19 20.92 -5.15 -15.87
N GLY A 20 19.96 -6.02 -15.54
CA GLY A 20 19.88 -7.39 -16.03
C GLY A 20 20.19 -8.48 -15.02
N GLU A 21 20.71 -8.15 -13.84
CA GLU A 21 20.96 -9.13 -12.78
C GLU A 21 19.71 -9.30 -11.87
N PRO A 22 19.28 -10.54 -11.59
CA PRO A 22 18.19 -10.80 -10.66
C PRO A 22 18.51 -10.22 -9.28
N TRP A 23 17.55 -9.54 -8.68
CA TRP A 23 17.64 -9.23 -7.27
C TRP A 23 17.63 -10.56 -6.50
N GLU A 24 18.72 -10.90 -5.82
CA GLU A 24 18.69 -11.97 -4.83
C GLU A 24 18.17 -11.37 -3.52
N ILE A 25 16.90 -11.58 -3.20
CA ILE A 25 16.40 -11.23 -1.86
C ILE A 25 16.98 -12.24 -0.86
N PRO A 26 17.74 -11.79 0.15
CA PRO A 26 18.25 -12.68 1.19
C PRO A 26 17.12 -13.45 1.85
N SER A 27 17.33 -14.74 2.15
CA SER A 27 16.32 -15.63 2.73
C SER A 27 15.71 -15.13 4.05
N PHE A 28 16.43 -14.26 4.78
CA PHE A 28 15.94 -13.59 5.99
C PHE A 28 14.74 -12.66 5.75
N TYR A 29 14.58 -12.16 4.52
CA TYR A 29 13.41 -11.37 4.12
C TYR A 29 12.29 -12.22 3.50
N SER A 30 12.46 -13.54 3.37
CA SER A 30 11.41 -14.39 2.82
C SER A 30 10.24 -14.50 3.80
N VAL A 31 9.01 -14.40 3.28
CA VAL A 31 7.76 -14.61 4.02
C VAL A 31 7.06 -15.77 3.33
N SER A 32 6.61 -16.76 4.07
CA SER A 32 5.87 -17.90 3.52
C SER A 32 4.42 -17.55 3.20
N ASP A 33 3.80 -18.30 2.28
CA ASP A 33 2.38 -18.10 1.92
C ASP A 33 1.43 -18.24 3.12
N SER A 34 1.76 -19.09 4.10
CA SER A 34 0.96 -19.26 5.31
C SER A 34 1.04 -18.04 6.22
N GLU A 35 2.20 -17.39 6.31
CA GLU A 35 2.38 -16.13 7.01
C GLU A 35 1.66 -14.99 6.30
N ILE A 36 1.74 -14.92 4.96
CA ILE A 36 0.99 -13.95 4.15
C ILE A 36 -0.52 -14.12 4.35
N LYS A 37 -1.03 -15.36 4.33
CA LYS A 37 -2.45 -15.64 4.59
C LYS A 37 -2.85 -15.15 5.98
N ARG A 38 -2.08 -15.52 7.01
CA ARG A 38 -2.35 -15.14 8.40
C ARG A 38 -2.34 -13.62 8.60
N VAL A 39 -1.34 -12.91 8.08
CA VAL A 39 -1.29 -11.45 8.21
C VAL A 39 -2.45 -10.81 7.44
N SER A 40 -2.79 -11.30 6.25
CA SER A 40 -3.92 -10.78 5.46
C SER A 40 -5.26 -10.90 6.20
N GLU A 41 -5.55 -12.05 6.81
CA GLU A 41 -6.77 -12.26 7.61
C GLU A 41 -6.82 -11.38 8.86
N MET A 42 -5.65 -11.18 9.51
CA MET A 42 -5.51 -10.28 10.64
C MET A 42 -5.79 -8.82 10.24
N LEU A 43 -5.23 -8.35 9.13
CA LEU A 43 -5.45 -6.99 8.63
C LEU A 43 -6.92 -6.79 8.23
N TYR A 44 -7.52 -7.74 7.51
CA TYR A 44 -8.93 -7.69 7.12
C TYR A 44 -9.87 -7.57 8.32
N SER A 45 -9.57 -8.30 9.40
CA SER A 45 -10.34 -8.27 10.64
C SER A 45 -10.18 -6.95 11.40
N ALA A 46 -9.00 -6.32 11.31
CA ALA A 46 -8.68 -5.06 11.97
C ALA A 46 -9.21 -3.82 11.24
N ASP A 47 -9.60 -3.96 9.96
CA ASP A 47 -10.13 -2.86 9.18
C ASP A 47 -11.55 -2.50 9.63
N VAL A 48 -11.65 -1.53 10.52
CA VAL A 48 -12.91 -0.94 10.98
C VAL A 48 -13.46 0.13 10.03
N ASN A 49 -12.64 0.61 9.10
CA ASN A 49 -13.01 1.66 8.15
C ASN A 49 -13.62 1.08 6.87
N LYS A 50 -13.43 -0.21 6.58
CA LYS A 50 -14.01 -0.89 5.40
C LYS A 50 -15.49 -0.57 5.22
N ALA A 51 -15.89 -0.46 3.96
CA ALA A 51 -17.29 -0.33 3.62
C ALA A 51 -18.05 -1.62 3.98
N THR A 52 -19.21 -1.45 4.58
CA THR A 52 -20.18 -2.51 4.83
C THR A 52 -21.07 -2.73 3.62
N SER A 53 -21.79 -3.84 3.60
CA SER A 53 -22.77 -4.16 2.54
C SER A 53 -23.94 -3.18 2.43
N HIS A 54 -24.13 -2.30 3.42
CA HIS A 54 -25.16 -1.26 3.41
C HIS A 54 -24.62 0.07 2.90
N GLU A 55 -23.31 0.31 3.06
CA GLU A 55 -22.65 1.52 2.55
C GLU A 55 -22.26 1.39 1.07
N ILE A 56 -22.05 0.18 0.55
CA ILE A 56 -21.83 -0.08 -0.87
C ILE A 56 -22.73 -1.22 -1.34
N VAL A 57 -23.48 -0.97 -2.40
CA VAL A 57 -24.23 -2.00 -3.13
C VAL A 57 -23.69 -2.10 -4.56
N LEU A 58 -23.32 -3.31 -4.94
CA LEU A 58 -22.79 -3.61 -6.26
C LEU A 58 -23.86 -4.24 -7.14
N ASN A 59 -23.92 -3.77 -8.38
CA ASN A 59 -24.57 -4.45 -9.49
C ASN A 59 -23.48 -5.18 -10.30
N LEU A 60 -23.22 -6.44 -9.94
CA LEU A 60 -22.20 -7.28 -10.58
C LEU A 60 -22.57 -7.69 -12.01
N GLN A 61 -23.85 -7.55 -12.39
CA GLN A 61 -24.35 -7.89 -13.72
C GLN A 61 -24.07 -9.35 -14.10
N HIS A 62 -23.63 -9.61 -15.34
CA HIS A 62 -23.47 -10.96 -15.86
C HIS A 62 -22.02 -11.45 -15.74
N LYS A 63 -21.85 -12.65 -15.18
CA LYS A 63 -20.57 -13.38 -15.21
C LYS A 63 -20.44 -14.09 -16.55
N ILE A 64 -19.54 -13.60 -17.41
CA ILE A 64 -19.22 -14.23 -18.70
C ILE A 64 -18.41 -15.52 -18.53
N SER A 65 -18.60 -16.47 -19.44
CA SER A 65 -17.73 -17.65 -19.58
C SER A 65 -16.50 -17.34 -20.45
N SER A 66 -15.49 -18.22 -20.42
CA SER A 66 -14.29 -18.07 -21.26
C SER A 66 -14.63 -17.92 -22.74
N ASP A 67 -15.65 -18.64 -23.23
CA ASP A 67 -16.07 -18.64 -24.64
C ASP A 67 -16.65 -17.28 -25.07
N GLN A 68 -17.20 -16.50 -24.14
CA GLN A 68 -17.83 -15.21 -24.40
C GLN A 68 -16.84 -14.03 -24.39
N THR A 69 -15.59 -14.24 -23.96
CA THR A 69 -14.59 -13.16 -23.77
C THR A 69 -14.21 -12.45 -25.08
N GLY A 70 -14.37 -13.12 -26.22
CA GLY A 70 -14.02 -12.61 -27.55
C GLY A 70 -15.19 -12.09 -28.39
N GLU A 71 -16.42 -12.10 -27.86
CA GLU A 71 -17.62 -11.81 -28.66
C GLU A 71 -17.83 -10.32 -28.92
N GLY A 72 -17.10 -9.43 -28.23
CA GLY A 72 -17.24 -7.97 -28.37
C GLY A 72 -18.58 -7.41 -27.88
N GLN A 73 -19.41 -8.25 -27.25
CA GLN A 73 -20.69 -7.87 -26.66
C GLN A 73 -20.48 -7.35 -25.24
N ASP A 74 -21.06 -6.19 -24.93
CA ASP A 74 -21.11 -5.68 -23.56
C ASP A 74 -22.22 -6.40 -22.78
N TYR A 75 -21.81 -7.19 -21.79
CA TYR A 75 -22.67 -7.90 -20.85
C TYR A 75 -22.86 -7.16 -19.51
N ALA A 76 -22.26 -5.97 -19.38
CA ALA A 76 -22.19 -5.17 -18.16
C ALA A 76 -22.51 -3.68 -18.40
N SER A 77 -23.53 -3.40 -19.22
CA SER A 77 -23.91 -2.04 -19.65
C SER A 77 -24.36 -1.06 -18.55
N GLN A 78 -24.61 -1.54 -17.34
CA GLN A 78 -25.03 -0.72 -16.20
C GLN A 78 -23.82 -0.33 -15.32
N LYS A 79 -24.02 0.65 -14.43
CA LYS A 79 -23.00 1.02 -13.44
C LYS A 79 -22.75 -0.14 -12.46
N LEU A 80 -21.48 -0.36 -12.12
CA LEU A 80 -21.08 -1.34 -11.10
C LEU A 80 -21.58 -0.94 -9.70
N PHE A 81 -21.43 0.32 -9.31
CA PHE A 81 -21.98 0.83 -8.06
C PHE A 81 -23.44 1.22 -8.29
N SER A 82 -24.36 0.43 -7.77
CA SER A 82 -25.78 0.79 -7.77
C SER A 82 -26.11 1.75 -6.63
N TYR A 83 -25.34 1.70 -5.53
CA TYR A 83 -25.45 2.61 -4.42
C TYR A 83 -24.11 2.75 -3.68
N VAL A 84 -23.83 3.97 -3.23
CA VAL A 84 -22.73 4.31 -2.32
C VAL A 84 -23.28 5.32 -1.31
N ASP A 85 -23.12 5.03 -0.02
CA ASP A 85 -23.38 5.99 1.05
C ASP A 85 -22.16 6.92 1.18
N GLU A 86 -22.13 7.94 0.31
CA GLU A 86 -21.03 8.90 0.24
C GLU A 86 -20.86 9.66 1.56
N ASP A 87 -21.95 10.01 2.23
CA ASP A 87 -21.90 10.73 3.51
C ASP A 87 -21.27 9.86 4.61
N ALA A 88 -21.68 8.60 4.74
CA ALA A 88 -21.13 7.69 5.74
C ALA A 88 -19.67 7.30 5.44
N LEU A 89 -19.33 7.05 4.17
CA LEU A 89 -17.98 6.61 3.79
C LEU A 89 -16.99 7.76 3.72
N PHE A 90 -17.34 8.87 3.07
CA PHE A 90 -16.40 9.96 2.83
C PHE A 90 -16.23 10.88 4.04
N SER A 91 -17.06 10.73 5.07
CA SER A 91 -16.81 11.32 6.39
C SER A 91 -15.82 10.52 7.24
N LYS A 92 -15.53 9.26 6.91
CA LYS A 92 -14.47 8.50 7.59
C LYS A 92 -13.13 9.20 7.35
N PRO A 93 -12.32 9.47 8.40
CA PRO A 93 -11.10 10.26 8.24
C PRO A 93 -10.15 9.73 7.16
N THR A 94 -9.95 8.42 7.10
CA THR A 94 -9.07 7.79 6.10
C THR A 94 -9.57 7.98 4.68
N PHE A 95 -10.88 7.85 4.44
CA PHE A 95 -11.51 8.09 3.14
C PHE A 95 -11.49 9.57 2.77
N ALA A 96 -11.76 10.48 3.71
CA ALA A 96 -11.71 11.92 3.49
C ALA A 96 -10.32 12.37 3.04
N ARG A 97 -9.27 11.89 3.73
CA ARG A 97 -7.86 12.17 3.37
C ARG A 97 -7.49 11.58 2.01
N LEU A 98 -7.93 10.35 1.73
CA LEU A 98 -7.71 9.73 0.42
C LEU A 98 -8.40 10.50 -0.71
N LEU A 99 -9.64 10.94 -0.49
CA LEU A 99 -10.39 11.70 -1.49
C LEU A 99 -9.73 13.06 -1.78
N ALA A 100 -9.20 13.73 -0.75
CA ALA A 100 -8.43 14.96 -0.92
C ALA A 100 -7.22 14.75 -1.85
N LEU A 101 -6.47 13.66 -1.65
CA LEU A 101 -5.36 13.28 -2.54
C LEU A 101 -5.82 13.01 -3.97
N LEU A 102 -6.88 12.22 -4.13
CA LEU A 102 -7.36 11.78 -5.44
C LEU A 102 -7.95 12.92 -6.28
N ASN A 103 -8.49 13.95 -5.64
CA ASN A 103 -9.03 15.13 -6.32
C ASN A 103 -7.96 15.98 -7.02
N ASN A 104 -6.68 15.77 -6.72
CA ASN A 104 -5.57 16.46 -7.38
C ASN A 104 -5.17 15.85 -8.73
N TYR A 105 -5.59 14.62 -9.02
CA TYR A 105 -5.21 13.91 -10.23
C TYR A 105 -6.15 14.27 -11.38
N GLU A 106 -5.57 14.67 -12.51
CA GLU A 106 -6.32 14.93 -13.74
C GLU A 106 -6.68 13.58 -14.39
N ARG A 107 -7.97 13.38 -14.71
CA ARG A 107 -8.44 12.10 -15.27
C ARG A 107 -7.98 11.88 -16.70
N MET A 108 -7.67 12.96 -17.41
CA MET A 108 -7.18 12.94 -18.78
C MET A 108 -5.65 12.77 -18.79
N THR A 109 -5.18 11.66 -19.36
CA THR A 109 -3.74 11.41 -19.55
C THR A 109 -3.14 12.42 -20.56
N GLY A 110 -1.86 12.76 -20.40
CA GLY A 110 -1.12 13.63 -21.33
C GLY A 110 -1.06 15.12 -20.98
N LYS A 111 -1.58 15.53 -19.81
CA LYS A 111 -1.33 16.86 -19.23
C LYS A 111 -0.33 16.74 -18.08
N GLU A 112 0.63 17.66 -18.03
CA GLU A 112 1.61 17.73 -16.94
C GLU A 112 0.90 18.11 -15.63
N GLU A 113 1.10 17.29 -14.60
CA GLU A 113 0.55 17.58 -13.29
C GLU A 113 1.35 18.71 -12.63
N VAL A 114 0.68 19.79 -12.24
CA VAL A 114 1.33 20.84 -11.46
C VAL A 114 1.51 20.34 -10.03
N VAL A 115 2.75 20.13 -9.61
CA VAL A 115 3.09 19.79 -8.22
C VAL A 115 3.18 21.07 -7.42
N ILE A 116 2.07 21.46 -6.80
CA ILE A 116 2.01 22.59 -5.87
C ILE A 116 2.41 22.08 -4.48
N THR A 117 3.10 22.92 -3.69
CA THR A 117 3.56 22.65 -2.33
C THR A 117 2.48 22.13 -1.37
N SER A 118 1.19 22.34 -1.64
CA SER A 118 0.08 21.75 -0.89
C SER A 118 0.01 20.22 -0.97
N LYS A 119 0.54 19.61 -2.05
CA LYS A 119 0.54 18.14 -2.22
C LYS A 119 1.33 17.39 -1.15
N SER A 120 2.42 17.97 -0.63
CA SER A 120 3.20 17.31 0.44
C SER A 120 2.40 17.21 1.74
N GLN A 121 1.69 18.28 2.11
CA GLN A 121 0.89 18.32 3.33
C GLN A 121 -0.30 17.35 3.28
N GLU A 122 -0.90 17.18 2.10
CA GLU A 122 -2.01 16.24 1.92
C GLU A 122 -1.52 14.78 1.96
N VAL A 123 -0.33 14.49 1.43
CA VAL A 123 0.30 13.17 1.56
C VAL A 123 0.62 12.89 3.02
N ASP A 124 1.27 13.83 3.73
CA ASP A 124 1.59 13.69 5.15
C ASP A 124 0.31 13.47 5.98
N ALA A 125 -0.73 14.27 5.73
CA ALA A 125 -2.01 14.15 6.44
C ALA A 125 -2.72 12.81 6.16
N PHE A 126 -2.60 12.24 4.96
CA PHE A 126 -3.12 10.92 4.66
C PHE A 126 -2.31 9.82 5.36
N LEU A 127 -0.98 9.91 5.31
CA LEU A 127 -0.09 8.98 5.99
C LEU A 127 -0.37 8.97 7.50
N ASP A 128 -0.38 10.14 8.13
CA ASP A 128 -0.69 10.30 9.55
C ASP A 128 -2.02 9.64 9.93
N GLU A 129 -3.04 9.79 9.08
CA GLU A 129 -4.37 9.20 9.32
C GLU A 129 -4.36 7.67 9.19
N ILE A 130 -3.73 7.11 8.15
CA ILE A 130 -3.69 5.65 7.99
C ILE A 130 -2.81 4.99 9.05
N PHE A 131 -1.73 5.63 9.50
CA PHE A 131 -0.84 5.11 10.55
C PHE A 131 -1.50 5.07 11.94
N GLN A 132 -2.59 5.83 12.16
CA GLN A 132 -3.40 5.73 13.36
C GLN A 132 -4.33 4.50 13.37
N THR A 133 -4.47 3.79 12.25
CA THR A 133 -5.37 2.64 12.15
C THR A 133 -4.76 1.38 12.76
N GLN A 134 -5.61 0.50 13.30
CA GLN A 134 -5.20 -0.83 13.77
C GLN A 134 -4.63 -1.71 12.64
N VAL A 135 -5.03 -1.45 11.38
CA VAL A 135 -4.47 -2.13 10.22
C VAL A 135 -2.97 -1.82 10.10
N MET A 136 -2.61 -0.54 10.11
CA MET A 136 -1.20 -0.13 10.03
C MET A 136 -0.42 -0.52 11.28
N GLU A 137 -1.00 -0.41 12.47
CA GLU A 137 -0.37 -0.87 13.70
C GLU A 137 0.03 -2.36 13.62
N LYS A 138 -0.91 -3.23 13.21
CA LYS A 138 -0.66 -4.67 13.09
C LYS A 138 0.32 -5.00 11.96
N LEU A 139 0.26 -4.27 10.85
CA LEU A 139 1.21 -4.44 9.75
C LEU A 139 2.64 -4.05 10.19
N THR A 140 2.80 -2.92 10.90
CA THR A 140 4.09 -2.50 11.45
C THR A 140 4.61 -3.52 12.46
N GLN A 141 3.76 -4.04 13.36
CA GLN A 141 4.15 -5.10 14.30
C GLN A 141 4.64 -6.36 13.59
N PHE A 142 3.95 -6.79 12.52
CA PHE A 142 4.37 -7.92 11.71
C PHE A 142 5.75 -7.68 11.08
N PHE A 143 5.98 -6.52 10.48
CA PHE A 143 7.30 -6.24 9.91
C PHE A 143 8.42 -6.16 10.94
N LEU A 144 8.14 -5.64 12.15
CA LEU A 144 9.11 -5.59 13.24
C LEU A 144 9.43 -6.99 13.78
N SER A 145 8.42 -7.87 13.93
CA SER A 145 8.64 -9.25 14.43
C SER A 145 9.45 -10.10 13.47
N GLU A 146 9.33 -9.84 12.17
CA GLU A 146 10.07 -10.54 11.12
C GLU A 146 11.49 -9.99 10.92
N GLY A 147 11.88 -8.92 11.62
CA GLY A 147 13.16 -8.23 11.40
C GLY A 147 13.27 -7.55 10.03
N LYS A 148 12.12 -7.24 9.39
CA LYS A 148 12.02 -6.76 8.01
C LYS A 148 11.98 -5.23 7.88
N VAL A 149 12.03 -4.51 9.01
CA VAL A 149 12.16 -3.04 9.05
C VAL A 149 13.45 -2.66 9.75
N LEU A 150 14.25 -1.80 9.09
CA LEU A 150 15.38 -1.12 9.71
C LEU A 150 14.83 -0.18 10.79
N THR A 151 15.00 -0.54 12.06
CA THR A 151 14.77 0.41 13.14
C THR A 151 15.89 1.45 13.12
N VAL A 152 15.53 2.73 13.24
CA VAL A 152 16.50 3.86 13.32
C VAL A 152 17.46 3.69 14.52
N GLN A 153 17.18 2.76 15.42
CA GLN A 153 18.05 2.34 16.53
C GLN A 153 19.38 1.72 16.05
N ALA A 154 19.50 1.32 14.78
CA ALA A 154 20.77 0.88 14.20
C ALA A 154 21.74 2.05 13.88
N CYS A 155 21.30 3.32 13.97
CA CYS A 155 22.10 4.50 13.63
C CYS A 155 22.59 5.32 14.83
N THR A 156 22.28 4.93 16.07
CA THR A 156 22.68 5.68 17.30
C THR A 156 23.69 4.96 18.18
N ALA A 157 24.31 3.88 17.69
CA ALA A 157 25.46 3.25 18.35
C ALA A 157 26.69 3.40 17.45
N GLY A 158 27.25 4.60 17.44
CA GLY A 158 28.52 4.94 16.79
C GLY A 158 29.21 6.04 17.57
#